data_AF-A0AAD9AU66-F1
#
_entry.id   AF-A0AAD9AU66-F1
#
_cell.length_a   1.000
_cell.length_b   1.000
_cell.length_c   1.000
_cell.angle_alpha   90.00
_cell.angle_beta   90.00
_cell.angle_gamma   90.00
#
_symmetry.space_group_name_H-M   'P 1'
#
loop_
_entity.id
_entity.type
_entity.pdbx_description
1 polymer ?
#
loop_
_entity_poly.entity_id
_entity_poly.type
_entity_poly.pdbx_seq_one_letter_code
_entity_poly.pdbx_strand_id
1 'polypeptide(L)'
;MEMVPSTATEPWLFQNLEFMSAFRHSGPQSSAGFSLLPSIQSAFVTALGTPADIKDEPQDLFGNIKIPMVEAFQGLYQMEDDNGQDDNRQDNDGWYQLDSKSATSTVWTSIAGIPVATLGGLSSKSNYSFAFETSYIYADCSVQRGTSMNFTEWASYRQEGPGRYSTNRTLVIYTKRPPSPFDTNPLELVFTSYASTQQLTTNATCVLRTTYVEVDIGCHGTTCGARHVRPLQKPENMTKRTVLNNMASEGQSGHGTAGLFDWFMSTFVRSGLSLWDLQDGRQLKPFASALETYLTEPDSPYSAAGISSWDGTDIYPVGGRVFSQRFSQLLNTFWLASVASYNITGNFHFQSDIGTTLPGPIIIQNITGTRTPDFLIMRVNDGWMLTLFVASTAMLISGVIAAVLGSMRRGPDVLDHPTFFSRDSPYVNVSSCYSGSVEDASEQVRRTRDMRVCIGDVSPTEETGHLAFGTVNEAIPLGLQKDGRCYA
;
A
#
# COMPACT_ATOMS: atom_id res chain seq x y z
N MET A 1 -30.19 -5.20 -0.51
CA MET A 1 -28.80 -5.71 -0.66
C MET A 1 -27.94 -4.51 -0.98
N GLU A 2 -26.78 -4.41 -0.33
CA GLU A 2 -25.85 -3.29 -0.50
C GLU A 2 -24.57 -3.84 -1.12
N MET A 3 -24.04 -3.16 -2.14
CA MET A 3 -22.74 -3.49 -2.72
C MET A 3 -21.66 -2.80 -1.91
N VAL A 4 -20.80 -3.58 -1.27
CA VAL A 4 -19.72 -3.10 -0.40
C VAL A 4 -18.39 -3.58 -0.99
N PRO A 5 -17.30 -2.79 -0.91
CA PRO A 5 -15.97 -3.25 -1.31
C PRO A 5 -15.60 -4.54 -0.57
N SER A 6 -14.97 -5.47 -1.29
CA SER A 6 -14.43 -6.69 -0.67
C SER A 6 -13.38 -6.32 0.40
N THR A 7 -13.59 -6.79 1.63
CA THR A 7 -12.59 -6.68 2.70
C THR A 7 -11.73 -7.96 2.82
N ALA A 8 -11.95 -8.93 1.92
CA ALA A 8 -11.18 -10.18 1.94
C ALA A 8 -9.74 -9.90 1.54
N THR A 9 -8.80 -10.11 2.45
CA THR A 9 -7.37 -10.06 2.21
C THR A 9 -6.85 -11.47 1.92
N GLU A 10 -5.99 -11.60 0.92
CA GLU A 10 -5.22 -12.83 0.68
C GLU A 10 -3.72 -12.54 0.85
N PRO A 11 -2.94 -13.48 1.41
CA PRO A 11 -1.49 -13.32 1.49
C PRO A 11 -0.89 -13.31 0.08
N TRP A 12 0.05 -12.40 -0.16
CA TRP A 12 0.64 -12.20 -1.48
C TRP A 12 2.16 -12.03 -1.37
N LEU A 13 2.90 -12.57 -2.34
CA LEU A 13 4.36 -12.56 -2.31
C LEU A 13 4.93 -11.40 -3.13
N PHE A 14 5.89 -10.71 -2.53
CA PHE A 14 6.62 -9.62 -3.15
C PHE A 14 8.12 -9.89 -3.06
N GLN A 15 8.85 -9.22 -3.93
CA GLN A 15 10.30 -9.18 -3.95
C GLN A 15 10.76 -7.73 -4.07
N ASN A 16 11.78 -7.34 -3.34
CA ASN A 16 12.42 -6.03 -3.47
C ASN A 16 13.93 -6.19 -3.63
N LEU A 17 14.53 -5.17 -4.25
CA LEU A 17 15.99 -5.04 -4.28
C LEU A 17 16.50 -4.60 -2.90
N GLU A 18 17.49 -5.31 -2.37
CA GLU A 18 18.16 -4.91 -1.12
C GLU A 18 19.23 -3.85 -1.39
N PHE A 19 19.17 -2.74 -0.66
CA PHE A 19 20.08 -1.59 -0.84
C PHE A 19 21.55 -1.98 -0.60
N MET A 20 21.83 -2.87 0.36
CA MET A 20 23.18 -3.34 0.68
C MET A 20 23.73 -4.42 -0.27
N SER A 21 23.18 -4.53 -1.47
CA SER A 21 23.66 -5.43 -2.53
C SER A 21 25.08 -5.09 -3.00
N ALA A 22 25.75 -6.05 -3.66
CA ALA A 22 27.13 -5.89 -4.13
C ALA A 22 27.26 -4.87 -5.27
N PHE A 23 28.33 -4.06 -5.20
CA PHE A 23 28.71 -3.13 -6.26
C PHE A 23 29.15 -3.89 -7.54
N ARG A 24 28.57 -3.52 -8.70
CA ARG A 24 28.63 -4.36 -9.92
C ARG A 24 29.69 -3.97 -10.94
N HIS A 25 30.39 -2.86 -10.76
CA HIS A 25 31.42 -2.44 -11.71
C HIS A 25 32.75 -2.18 -11.00
N SER A 26 33.80 -2.02 -11.77
CA SER A 26 35.06 -1.48 -11.27
C SER A 26 35.38 -0.21 -12.06
N GLY A 27 36.62 0.24 -12.05
CA GLY A 27 37.01 1.48 -12.69
C GLY A 27 36.59 1.62 -14.15
N PRO A 28 36.55 2.87 -14.66
CA PRO A 28 36.10 3.16 -16.02
C PRO A 28 36.93 2.50 -17.13
N GLN A 29 38.14 2.04 -16.82
CA GLN A 29 39.04 1.38 -17.75
C GLN A 29 38.98 -0.15 -17.69
N SER A 30 38.12 -0.74 -16.86
CA SER A 30 37.95 -2.19 -16.78
C SER A 30 36.87 -2.69 -17.75
N SER A 31 36.90 -3.98 -18.10
CA SER A 31 35.86 -4.59 -18.95
C SER A 31 34.46 -4.48 -18.34
N ALA A 32 34.36 -4.60 -17.00
CA ALA A 32 33.09 -4.43 -16.29
C ALA A 32 32.63 -2.97 -16.30
N GLY A 33 33.56 -2.02 -16.12
CA GLY A 33 33.30 -0.59 -16.22
C GLY A 33 32.78 -0.22 -17.62
N PHE A 34 33.46 -0.67 -18.68
CA PHE A 34 33.06 -0.36 -20.06
C PHE A 34 31.66 -0.88 -20.42
N SER A 35 31.26 -2.02 -19.85
CA SER A 35 29.96 -2.64 -20.10
C SER A 35 28.81 -2.01 -19.29
N LEU A 36 29.07 -1.68 -18.02
CA LEU A 36 28.00 -1.27 -17.08
C LEU A 36 27.91 0.24 -16.85
N LEU A 37 29.01 0.99 -16.97
CA LEU A 37 28.98 2.43 -16.72
C LEU A 37 28.01 3.21 -17.60
N PRO A 38 27.84 2.89 -18.90
CA PRO A 38 26.84 3.58 -19.71
C PRO A 38 25.42 3.44 -19.16
N SER A 39 25.03 2.25 -18.67
CA SER A 39 23.70 2.02 -18.10
C SER A 39 23.55 2.63 -16.71
N ILE A 40 24.62 2.65 -15.90
CA ILE A 40 24.64 3.33 -14.60
C ILE A 40 24.48 4.84 -14.78
N GLN A 41 25.26 5.43 -15.69
CA GLN A 41 25.22 6.86 -15.96
C GLN A 41 23.87 7.25 -16.57
N SER A 42 23.31 6.45 -17.49
CA SER A 42 22.00 6.75 -18.06
C SER A 42 20.89 6.71 -17.00
N ALA A 43 20.88 5.72 -16.10
CA ALA A 43 19.90 5.63 -15.02
C ALA A 43 20.01 6.84 -14.07
N PHE A 44 21.23 7.21 -13.67
CA PHE A 44 21.48 8.34 -12.77
C PHE A 44 21.13 9.69 -13.40
N VAL A 45 21.60 9.95 -14.63
CA VAL A 45 21.32 11.20 -15.36
C VAL A 45 19.82 11.33 -15.66
N THR A 46 19.13 10.22 -15.98
CA THR A 46 17.68 10.22 -16.18
C THR A 46 16.97 10.61 -14.89
N ALA A 47 17.35 10.04 -13.75
CA ALA A 47 16.78 10.40 -12.45
C ALA A 47 17.02 11.88 -12.11
N LEU A 48 18.21 12.43 -12.38
CA LEU A 48 18.47 13.86 -12.18
C LEU A 48 17.65 14.77 -13.10
N GLY A 49 17.41 14.33 -14.34
CA GLY A 49 16.69 15.08 -15.36
C GLY A 49 15.17 15.03 -15.25
N THR A 50 14.59 14.30 -14.29
CA THR A 50 13.13 14.27 -14.12
C THR A 50 12.58 15.62 -13.62
N PRO A 51 11.36 16.00 -14.02
CA PRO A 51 10.69 17.20 -13.49
C PRO A 51 10.41 17.11 -11.98
N ALA A 52 10.17 18.27 -11.35
CA ALA A 52 9.81 18.37 -9.93
C ALA A 52 8.60 17.50 -9.57
N ASP A 53 7.54 17.51 -10.39
CA ASP A 53 6.33 16.71 -10.16
C ASP A 53 6.65 15.21 -9.95
N ILE A 54 7.55 14.65 -10.77
CA ILE A 54 7.98 13.25 -10.65
C ILE A 54 8.95 13.05 -9.49
N LYS A 55 9.76 14.06 -9.12
CA LYS A 55 10.67 13.98 -7.97
C LYS A 55 9.92 13.97 -6.65
N ASP A 56 8.80 14.68 -6.58
CA ASP A 56 7.96 14.78 -5.39
C ASP A 56 7.02 13.57 -5.21
N GLU A 57 6.68 12.87 -6.29
CA GLU A 57 5.87 11.66 -6.24
C GLU A 57 6.51 10.51 -5.44
N PRO A 58 5.70 9.63 -4.84
CA PRO A 58 6.19 8.48 -4.07
C PRO A 58 6.83 7.38 -4.93
N GLN A 59 6.66 7.45 -6.25
CA GLN A 59 7.34 6.59 -7.22
C GLN A 59 8.26 7.41 -8.10
N ASP A 60 9.29 6.76 -8.65
CA ASP A 60 10.11 7.35 -9.71
C ASP A 60 9.48 7.13 -11.10
N LEU A 61 10.15 7.66 -12.13
CA LEU A 61 9.73 7.54 -13.53
C LEU A 61 9.53 6.09 -14.00
N PHE A 62 10.19 5.12 -13.36
CA PHE A 62 10.12 3.70 -13.70
C PHE A 62 9.13 2.92 -12.82
N GLY A 63 8.41 3.61 -11.92
CA GLY A 63 7.44 3.00 -11.01
C GLY A 63 8.07 2.38 -9.75
N ASN A 64 9.36 2.62 -9.50
CA ASN A 64 10.01 2.13 -8.28
C ASN A 64 9.60 3.00 -7.08
N ILE A 65 9.52 2.39 -5.90
CA ILE A 65 9.01 3.05 -4.70
C ILE A 65 10.13 3.85 -4.02
N LYS A 66 9.92 5.14 -3.78
CA LYS A 66 10.85 5.98 -3.04
C LYS A 66 10.67 5.80 -1.54
N ILE A 67 11.79 5.88 -0.82
CA ILE A 67 11.82 5.72 0.62
C ILE A 67 11.90 7.11 1.27
N PRO A 68 11.03 7.45 2.24
CA PRO A 68 11.11 8.70 2.98
C PRO A 68 12.33 8.74 3.90
N MET A 69 12.94 9.91 4.04
CA MET A 69 14.09 10.14 4.90
C MET A 69 13.64 10.40 6.34
N VAL A 70 13.92 9.48 7.27
CA VAL A 70 13.46 9.61 8.67
C VAL A 70 14.03 10.83 9.38
N GLU A 71 15.26 11.25 9.04
CA GLU A 71 15.92 12.43 9.60
C GLU A 71 15.18 13.72 9.27
N ALA A 72 14.45 13.76 8.15
CA ALA A 72 13.63 14.93 7.80
C ALA A 72 12.47 15.12 8.78
N PHE A 73 11.90 14.02 9.29
CA PHE A 73 10.82 14.03 10.27
C PHE A 73 11.33 14.29 11.69
N GLN A 74 12.48 13.73 12.07
CA GLN A 74 13.11 14.01 13.37
C GLN A 74 13.42 15.50 13.56
N GLY A 75 13.86 16.19 12.50
CA GLY A 75 14.12 17.63 12.54
C GLY A 75 12.87 18.52 12.60
N LEU A 76 11.66 17.96 12.50
CA LEU A 76 10.40 18.68 12.76
C LEU A 76 10.02 18.68 14.25
N TYR A 77 10.58 17.77 15.06
CA TYR A 77 10.36 17.74 16.52
C TYR A 77 11.08 18.85 17.28
N GLN A 78 12.05 19.54 16.65
CA GLN A 78 12.79 20.64 17.28
C GLN A 78 12.20 22.03 16.99
N MET A 79 11.11 22.12 16.23
CA MET A 79 10.32 23.35 16.17
C MET A 79 9.25 23.24 17.25
N GLU A 80 9.56 23.73 18.45
CA GLU A 80 8.54 24.06 19.45
C GLU A 80 7.53 25.00 18.79
N ASP A 81 6.33 24.49 18.48
CA ASP A 81 5.20 25.37 18.24
C ASP A 81 4.92 26.14 19.54
N ASP A 82 4.83 27.47 19.46
CA ASP A 82 4.51 28.42 20.55
C ASP A 82 3.18 28.08 21.31
N ASN A 83 2.47 27.03 20.88
CA ASN A 83 1.22 26.54 21.46
C ASN A 83 1.36 25.28 22.32
N GLY A 84 2.58 24.74 22.53
CA GLY A 84 2.81 23.64 23.48
C GLY A 84 2.04 22.36 23.16
N GLN A 85 1.71 22.13 21.89
CA GLN A 85 1.07 20.92 21.42
C GLN A 85 2.10 20.11 20.63
N ASP A 86 2.62 19.04 21.25
CA ASP A 86 3.47 18.07 20.59
C ASP A 86 2.69 17.51 19.38
N ASP A 87 3.04 17.94 18.15
CA ASP A 87 2.67 17.23 16.93
C ASP A 87 3.53 15.95 16.87
N ASN A 88 3.32 15.05 17.84
CA ASN A 88 3.89 13.71 17.88
C ASN A 88 3.29 12.93 16.70
N ARG A 89 3.82 13.17 15.50
CA ARG A 89 3.55 12.38 14.28
C ARG A 89 4.06 10.96 14.38
N GLN A 90 4.74 10.63 15.48
CA GLN A 90 5.20 9.31 15.83
C GLN A 90 4.14 8.62 16.68
N ASP A 91 3.58 7.53 16.14
CA ASP A 91 2.68 6.67 16.90
C ASP A 91 3.42 6.01 18.08
N ASN A 92 2.68 5.45 19.04
CA ASN A 92 3.22 4.72 20.20
C ASN A 92 4.19 3.59 19.80
N ASP A 93 4.04 3.06 18.58
CA ASP A 93 4.87 2.00 17.99
C ASP A 93 6.08 2.53 17.19
N GLY A 94 6.32 3.84 17.23
CA GLY A 94 7.49 4.49 16.63
C GLY A 94 7.35 4.84 15.14
N TRP A 95 6.16 4.66 14.55
CA TRP A 95 5.89 4.93 13.14
C TRP A 95 5.61 6.41 12.87
N TYR A 96 6.29 6.97 11.86
CA TYR A 96 5.95 8.27 11.31
C TYR A 96 4.88 8.12 10.22
N GLN A 97 3.75 8.81 10.41
CA GLN A 97 2.68 8.88 9.41
C GLN A 97 3.07 9.81 8.26
N LEU A 98 2.89 9.35 7.02
CA LEU A 98 3.03 10.18 5.83
C LEU A 98 1.65 10.70 5.45
N ASP A 99 1.36 11.94 5.83
CA ASP A 99 0.10 12.57 5.49
C ASP A 99 0.08 13.03 4.03
N SER A 100 -0.74 12.37 3.21
CA SER A 100 -1.05 12.81 1.83
C SER A 100 -1.71 14.20 1.76
N LYS A 101 -2.09 14.81 2.89
CA LYS A 101 -2.82 16.09 2.99
C LYS A 101 -2.05 17.20 3.70
N SER A 102 -0.87 16.91 4.27
CA SER A 102 -0.04 17.91 4.95
C SER A 102 0.91 18.55 3.95
N ALA A 103 0.96 19.88 3.94
CA ALA A 103 1.74 20.70 3.00
C ALA A 103 3.28 20.61 3.18
N THR A 104 3.79 19.72 4.03
CA THR A 104 5.23 19.43 4.11
C THR A 104 5.58 18.34 3.09
N SER A 105 6.21 18.72 1.98
CA SER A 105 6.72 17.81 0.96
C SER A 105 7.60 16.72 1.61
N THR A 106 7.19 15.46 1.47
CA THR A 106 7.99 14.32 1.93
C THR A 106 9.38 14.37 1.30
N VAL A 107 10.42 14.39 2.12
CA VAL A 107 11.80 14.37 1.63
C VAL A 107 12.21 12.92 1.40
N TRP A 108 12.45 12.55 0.14
CA TRP A 108 12.89 11.22 -0.26
C TRP A 108 14.39 11.01 -0.02
N THR A 109 14.79 9.77 0.26
CA THR A 109 16.21 9.38 0.48
C THR A 109 17.01 9.31 -0.82
N SER A 110 16.34 9.11 -1.95
CA SER A 110 16.89 9.01 -3.30
C SER A 110 15.86 9.47 -4.34
N ILE A 111 16.34 9.83 -5.52
CA ILE A 111 15.50 10.21 -6.67
C ILE A 111 15.00 8.96 -7.40
N ALA A 112 15.87 7.95 -7.55
CA ALA A 112 15.49 6.62 -8.02
C ALA A 112 14.95 5.79 -6.84
N GLY A 113 13.82 5.13 -7.03
CA GLY A 113 13.20 4.30 -6.02
C GLY A 113 13.81 2.89 -5.94
N ILE A 114 13.39 2.13 -4.93
CA ILE A 114 13.69 0.71 -4.81
C ILE A 114 12.65 -0.07 -5.64
N PRO A 115 13.09 -0.88 -6.61
CA PRO A 115 12.18 -1.69 -7.41
C PRO A 115 11.54 -2.78 -6.55
N VAL A 116 10.24 -2.95 -6.70
CA VAL A 116 9.45 -4.01 -6.07
C VAL A 116 8.66 -4.75 -7.14
N ALA A 117 8.74 -6.06 -7.13
CA ALA A 117 7.99 -6.94 -8.02
C ALA A 117 7.11 -7.90 -7.22
N THR A 118 6.07 -8.40 -7.87
CA THR A 118 5.13 -9.34 -7.26
C THR A 118 4.72 -10.41 -8.25
N LEU A 119 4.26 -11.56 -7.75
CA LEU A 119 3.78 -12.66 -8.57
C LEU A 119 2.67 -12.17 -9.51
N GLY A 120 2.87 -12.27 -10.83
CA GLY A 120 1.91 -11.81 -11.83
C GLY A 120 1.82 -10.29 -12.03
N GLY A 121 2.68 -9.50 -11.39
CA GLY A 121 2.68 -8.04 -11.47
C GLY A 121 1.55 -7.37 -10.66
N LEU A 122 1.63 -6.04 -10.52
CA LEU A 122 0.60 -5.26 -9.85
C LEU A 122 -0.64 -5.16 -10.76
N SER A 123 -1.79 -5.58 -10.24
CA SER A 123 -3.07 -5.47 -10.95
C SER A 123 -3.73 -4.13 -10.65
N SER A 124 -4.23 -3.45 -11.67
CA SER A 124 -5.04 -2.23 -11.50
C SER A 124 -6.35 -2.43 -10.75
N LYS A 125 -6.77 -3.69 -10.53
CA LYS A 125 -8.02 -4.07 -9.85
C LYS A 125 -7.75 -4.67 -8.47
N SER A 126 -6.65 -4.35 -7.84
CA SER A 126 -6.29 -4.86 -6.51
C SER A 126 -5.49 -3.82 -5.76
N ASN A 127 -5.75 -3.70 -4.48
CA ASN A 127 -4.94 -2.91 -3.57
C ASN A 127 -3.99 -3.84 -2.83
N TYR A 128 -2.76 -3.39 -2.67
CA TYR A 128 -1.70 -4.18 -2.06
C TYR A 128 -1.15 -3.46 -0.84
N SER A 129 -0.76 -4.21 0.17
CA SER A 129 -0.16 -3.68 1.38
C SER A 129 0.94 -4.61 1.85
N PHE A 130 2.13 -4.09 2.06
CA PHE A 130 3.28 -4.85 2.51
C PHE A 130 4.28 -3.94 3.23
N ALA A 131 5.03 -4.50 4.17
CA ALA A 131 6.10 -3.80 4.85
C ALA A 131 7.44 -4.52 4.59
N PHE A 132 8.52 -3.75 4.49
CA PHE A 132 9.85 -4.32 4.34
C PHE A 132 10.91 -3.46 5.00
N GLU A 133 12.01 -4.10 5.39
CA GLU A 133 13.18 -3.44 5.94
C GLU A 133 14.13 -3.04 4.81
N THR A 134 14.68 -1.85 4.91
CA THR A 134 15.70 -1.38 3.98
C THR A 134 16.67 -0.42 4.66
N SER A 135 17.69 0.03 3.95
CA SER A 135 18.66 0.99 4.45
C SER A 135 19.05 1.99 3.38
N TYR A 136 19.65 3.10 3.80
CA TYR A 136 20.19 4.10 2.90
C TYR A 136 21.38 4.83 3.55
N ILE A 137 22.16 5.53 2.74
CA ILE A 137 23.25 6.39 3.22
C ILE A 137 22.65 7.76 3.59
N TYR A 138 22.87 8.19 4.83
CA TYR A 138 22.61 9.55 5.26
C TYR A 138 23.93 10.29 5.45
N ALA A 139 24.04 11.47 4.82
CA ALA A 139 25.20 12.34 4.90
C ALA A 139 24.90 13.53 5.82
N ASP A 140 25.41 13.48 7.05
CA ASP A 140 25.30 14.58 8.01
C ASP A 140 26.39 15.62 7.73
N CYS A 141 26.01 16.77 7.17
CA CYS A 141 26.90 17.73 6.55
C CYS A 141 26.85 19.09 7.23
N SER A 142 28.02 19.63 7.55
CA SER A 142 28.17 21.02 7.98
C SER A 142 28.77 21.85 6.84
N VAL A 143 28.02 22.85 6.37
CA VAL A 143 28.41 23.72 5.26
C VAL A 143 29.06 25.00 5.81
N GLN A 144 30.22 25.35 5.28
CA GLN A 144 30.99 26.52 5.67
C GLN A 144 31.50 27.25 4.43
N ARG A 145 31.64 28.57 4.54
CA ARG A 145 32.28 29.36 3.50
C ARG A 145 33.78 29.11 3.59
N GLY A 146 34.36 28.67 2.48
CA GLY A 146 35.78 28.37 2.37
C GLY A 146 36.62 29.63 2.16
N THR A 147 37.90 29.42 1.90
CA THR A 147 38.86 30.50 1.66
C THR A 147 38.65 31.12 0.28
N SER A 148 38.96 32.41 0.15
CA SER A 148 39.08 33.00 -1.16
C SER A 148 40.22 32.34 -1.92
N MET A 149 39.95 31.88 -3.14
CA MET A 149 40.93 31.28 -4.04
C MET A 149 40.78 31.89 -5.42
N ASN A 150 41.88 32.25 -6.06
CA ASN A 150 41.85 32.59 -7.48
C ASN A 150 41.84 31.32 -8.36
N PHE A 151 41.60 31.49 -9.67
CA PHE A 151 41.52 30.35 -10.59
C PHE A 151 42.80 29.50 -10.65
N THR A 152 43.98 30.12 -10.50
CA THR A 152 45.27 29.41 -10.51
C THR A 152 45.49 28.59 -9.24
N GLU A 153 45.13 29.12 -8.07
CA GLU A 153 45.15 28.41 -6.79
C GLU A 153 44.17 27.24 -6.81
N TRP A 154 42.96 27.47 -7.35
CA TRP A 154 41.98 26.42 -7.55
C TRP A 154 42.48 25.31 -8.48
N ALA A 155 43.17 25.67 -9.57
CA ALA A 155 43.75 24.70 -10.48
C ALA A 155 44.77 23.78 -9.79
N SER A 156 45.62 24.34 -8.92
CA SER A 156 46.55 23.56 -8.09
C SER A 156 45.80 22.70 -7.06
N TYR A 157 44.84 23.29 -6.33
CA TYR A 157 44.06 22.60 -5.31
C TYR A 157 43.34 21.35 -5.83
N ARG A 158 42.84 21.39 -7.07
CA ARG A 158 42.19 20.24 -7.71
C ARG A 158 43.11 19.06 -8.01
N GLN A 159 44.42 19.29 -8.17
CA GLN A 159 45.39 18.26 -8.53
C GLN A 159 46.22 17.75 -7.34
N GLU A 160 46.12 18.40 -6.19
CA GLU A 160 46.96 18.11 -5.03
C GLU A 160 46.36 17.04 -4.11
N GLY A 161 47.01 15.88 -4.04
CA GLY A 161 46.89 14.94 -2.92
C GLY A 161 46.11 13.64 -3.19
N PRO A 162 46.43 12.55 -2.47
CA PRO A 162 45.73 11.26 -2.61
C PRO A 162 44.29 11.35 -2.07
N GLY A 163 43.38 10.55 -2.66
CA GLY A 163 41.98 10.46 -2.20
C GLY A 163 41.08 11.63 -2.61
N ARG A 164 41.51 12.42 -3.60
CA ARG A 164 40.70 13.49 -4.20
C ARG A 164 40.07 13.03 -5.52
N TYR A 165 38.79 13.29 -5.66
CA TYR A 165 38.00 13.03 -6.86
C TYR A 165 37.48 14.37 -7.36
N SER A 166 37.87 14.72 -8.58
CA SER A 166 37.59 16.03 -9.16
C SER A 166 36.86 15.88 -10.48
N THR A 167 35.97 16.83 -10.74
CA THR A 167 35.38 17.05 -12.08
C THR A 167 36.40 17.64 -13.06
N ASN A 168 37.61 17.97 -12.59
CA ASN A 168 38.58 18.85 -13.25
C ASN A 168 37.97 20.25 -13.54
N ARG A 169 36.91 20.64 -12.82
CA ARG A 169 36.15 21.89 -13.00
C ARG A 169 35.92 22.58 -11.67
N THR A 170 34.72 22.72 -11.17
CA THR A 170 34.45 23.46 -9.92
C THR A 170 34.32 22.58 -8.70
N LEU A 171 34.21 21.26 -8.88
CA LEU A 171 33.99 20.31 -7.78
C LEU A 171 35.20 19.44 -7.48
N VAL A 172 35.56 19.37 -6.20
CA VAL A 172 36.44 18.37 -5.59
C VAL A 172 35.72 17.73 -4.42
N ILE A 173 35.68 16.41 -4.39
CA ILE A 173 35.30 15.63 -3.21
C ILE A 173 36.53 14.86 -2.78
N TYR A 174 36.87 14.89 -1.51
CA TYR A 174 37.96 14.08 -0.99
C TYR A 174 37.61 13.48 0.35
N THR A 175 38.32 12.42 0.71
CA THR A 175 38.29 11.86 2.06
C THR A 175 39.61 12.13 2.74
N LYS A 176 39.57 12.46 4.04
CA LYS A 176 40.79 12.54 4.87
C LYS A 176 41.41 11.16 5.10
N ARG A 177 40.58 10.12 5.11
CA ARG A 177 40.98 8.74 5.37
C ARG A 177 40.18 7.79 4.47
N PRO A 178 40.82 7.09 3.51
CA PRO A 178 40.09 6.14 2.67
C PRO A 178 39.48 5.04 3.53
N PRO A 179 38.24 4.60 3.23
CA PRO A 179 37.56 3.61 4.03
C PRO A 179 38.28 2.25 3.96
N SER A 180 38.56 1.68 5.12
CA SER A 180 39.03 0.30 5.25
C SER A 180 37.86 -0.63 5.60
N PRO A 181 37.84 -1.89 5.11
CA PRO A 181 36.80 -2.86 5.46
C PRO A 181 36.64 -3.09 6.97
N PHE A 182 37.70 -2.85 7.74
CA PHE A 182 37.74 -3.03 9.19
C PHE A 182 37.74 -1.72 9.97
N ASP A 183 37.46 -0.59 9.32
CA ASP A 183 37.42 0.70 10.02
C ASP A 183 36.24 0.76 11.00
N THR A 184 36.49 1.34 12.16
CA THR A 184 35.50 1.60 13.21
C THR A 184 35.04 3.04 13.22
N ASN A 185 35.74 3.92 12.48
CA ASN A 185 35.38 5.33 12.34
C ASN A 185 34.37 5.52 11.21
N PRO A 186 33.45 6.48 11.34
CA PRO A 186 32.55 6.83 10.25
C PRO A 186 33.34 7.47 9.10
N LEU A 187 32.84 7.29 7.88
CA LEU A 187 33.46 7.84 6.68
C LEU A 187 33.17 9.34 6.57
N GLU A 188 34.22 10.16 6.61
CA GLU A 188 34.12 11.61 6.47
C GLU A 188 34.49 12.04 5.03
N LEU A 189 33.55 12.69 4.34
CA LEU A 189 33.77 13.31 3.05
C LEU A 189 33.87 14.82 3.20
N VAL A 190 34.77 15.43 2.45
CA VAL A 190 34.85 16.87 2.31
C VAL A 190 34.52 17.23 0.87
N PHE A 191 33.39 17.91 0.71
CA PHE A 191 32.93 18.48 -0.55
C PHE A 191 33.46 19.90 -0.65
N THR A 192 34.09 20.26 -1.76
CA THR A 192 34.57 21.61 -2.04
C THR A 192 34.12 22.01 -3.43
N SER A 193 33.31 23.07 -3.53
CA SER A 193 32.89 23.67 -4.81
C SER A 193 33.45 25.08 -4.93
N TYR A 194 33.90 25.44 -6.13
CA TYR A 194 34.49 26.74 -6.46
C TYR A 194 33.53 27.60 -7.29
N ALA A 195 33.24 28.81 -6.81
CA ALA A 195 32.50 29.83 -7.52
C ALA A 195 33.47 30.91 -8.03
N SER A 196 33.65 30.98 -9.36
CA SER A 196 34.64 31.84 -10.01
C SER A 196 34.29 33.33 -9.95
N THR A 197 33.01 33.69 -9.93
CA THR A 197 32.55 35.10 -9.79
C THR A 197 33.02 35.73 -8.49
N GLN A 198 32.87 34.98 -7.39
CA GLN A 198 33.18 35.47 -6.05
C GLN A 198 34.62 35.16 -5.64
N GLN A 199 35.32 34.31 -6.40
CA GLN A 199 36.63 33.75 -6.02
C GLN A 199 36.57 33.11 -4.63
N LEU A 200 35.48 32.41 -4.34
CA LEU A 200 35.21 31.77 -3.05
C LEU A 200 34.92 30.28 -3.27
N THR A 201 35.26 29.48 -2.26
CA THR A 201 34.83 28.08 -2.20
C THR A 201 33.71 27.88 -1.18
N THR A 202 32.87 26.89 -1.43
CA THR A 202 31.96 26.33 -0.42
C THR A 202 32.52 25.00 0.02
N ASN A 203 32.76 24.83 1.32
CA ASN A 203 33.28 23.60 1.90
C ASN A 203 32.17 22.95 2.74
N ALA A 204 31.86 21.68 2.49
CA ALA A 204 30.95 20.91 3.32
C ALA A 204 31.66 19.67 3.85
N THR A 205 31.70 19.51 5.18
CA THR A 205 32.20 18.29 5.82
C THR A 205 31.02 17.39 6.17
N CYS A 206 31.00 16.19 5.60
CA CYS A 206 29.90 15.24 5.68
C CYS A 206 30.35 13.95 6.35
N VAL A 207 29.68 13.57 7.43
CA VAL A 207 29.85 12.27 8.09
C VAL A 207 28.79 11.32 7.55
N LEU A 208 29.21 10.29 6.83
CA LEU A 208 28.31 9.29 6.27
C LEU A 208 27.94 8.23 7.30
N ARG A 209 26.65 7.91 7.37
CA ARG A 209 26.06 6.86 8.22
C ARG A 209 25.07 6.04 7.41
N THR A 210 24.81 4.81 7.87
CA THR A 210 23.71 3.99 7.36
C THR A 210 22.53 4.10 8.30
N THR A 211 21.40 4.49 7.74
CA THR A 211 20.12 4.49 8.47
C THR A 211 19.32 3.29 8.01
N TYR A 212 18.86 2.48 8.98
CA TYR A 212 18.00 1.33 8.75
C TYR A 212 16.58 1.71 9.05
N VAL A 213 15.65 1.38 8.16
CA VAL A 213 14.24 1.72 8.28
C VAL A 213 13.36 0.55 7.92
N GLU A 214 12.20 0.50 8.54
CA GLU A 214 11.09 -0.32 8.08
C GLU A 214 10.05 0.60 7.47
N VAL A 215 9.55 0.21 6.30
CA VAL A 215 8.64 1.03 5.52
C VAL A 215 7.40 0.22 5.21
N ASP A 216 6.24 0.77 5.54
CA ASP A 216 4.94 0.22 5.19
C ASP A 216 4.46 0.86 3.88
N ILE A 217 4.23 0.03 2.87
CA ILE A 217 3.81 0.43 1.54
C ILE A 217 2.34 0.10 1.33
N GLY A 218 1.61 1.09 0.81
CA GLY A 218 0.27 0.90 0.26
C GLY A 218 0.29 1.13 -1.24
N CYS A 219 -0.32 0.22 -1.99
CA CYS A 219 -0.55 0.38 -3.42
C CYS A 219 -2.05 0.38 -3.73
N HIS A 220 -2.45 1.32 -4.57
CA HIS A 220 -3.77 1.36 -5.18
C HIS A 220 -3.61 1.06 -6.68
N GLY A 221 -3.97 -0.15 -7.10
CA GLY A 221 -3.65 -0.61 -8.45
C GLY A 221 -2.14 -0.68 -8.69
N THR A 222 -1.63 0.10 -9.65
CA THR A 222 -0.19 0.17 -9.99
C THR A 222 0.55 1.31 -9.28
N THR A 223 -0.18 2.25 -8.66
CA THR A 223 0.43 3.37 -7.93
C THR A 223 0.70 2.95 -6.50
N CYS A 224 1.96 2.97 -6.10
CA CYS A 224 2.44 2.57 -4.78
C CYS A 224 3.08 3.75 -4.06
N GLY A 225 3.02 3.75 -2.73
CA GLY A 225 3.76 4.72 -1.94
C GLY A 225 3.93 4.29 -0.50
N ALA A 226 4.95 4.85 0.15
CA ALA A 226 5.11 4.69 1.58
C ALA A 226 3.95 5.38 2.31
N ARG A 227 3.35 4.67 3.27
CA ARG A 227 2.32 5.20 4.19
C ARG A 227 2.90 5.53 5.55
N HIS A 228 3.80 4.68 6.02
CA HIS A 228 4.48 4.85 7.29
C HIS A 228 5.94 4.47 7.14
N VAL A 229 6.79 5.13 7.92
CA VAL A 229 8.21 4.79 8.04
C VAL A 229 8.64 4.82 9.50
N ARG A 230 9.48 3.88 9.92
CA ARG A 230 10.12 3.93 11.24
C ARG A 230 11.60 3.59 11.19
N PRO A 231 12.43 4.23 12.01
CA PRO A 231 13.83 3.85 12.15
C PRO A 231 13.95 2.52 12.90
N LEU A 232 14.84 1.64 12.42
CA LEU A 232 15.18 0.39 13.08
C LEU A 232 16.41 0.58 13.96
N GLN A 233 16.35 0.08 15.20
CA GLN A 233 17.49 0.08 16.11
C GLN A 233 18.45 -1.06 15.73
N LYS A 234 19.53 -0.73 15.04
CA LYS A 234 20.65 -1.64 14.76
C LYS A 234 21.87 -1.29 15.62
N PRO A 235 22.79 -2.24 15.87
CA PRO A 235 23.97 -1.97 16.68
C PRO A 235 24.83 -0.85 16.06
N GLU A 236 25.48 -0.04 16.90
CA GLU A 236 26.18 1.17 16.47
C GLU A 236 27.22 0.90 15.37
N ASN A 237 27.87 -0.26 15.40
CA ASN A 237 28.86 -0.68 14.41
C ASN A 237 28.30 -0.83 12.98
N MET A 238 27.00 -1.10 12.82
CA MET A 238 26.29 -1.20 11.55
C MET A 238 25.87 0.17 11.06
N THR A 239 25.47 1.07 11.95
CA THR A 239 25.05 2.43 11.59
C THR A 239 26.23 3.35 11.22
N LYS A 240 27.41 3.13 11.81
CA LYS A 240 28.63 3.90 11.51
C LYS A 240 29.26 3.58 10.16
N ARG A 241 29.02 2.37 9.65
CA ARG A 241 29.57 1.89 8.38
C ARG A 241 28.51 1.99 7.30
N THR A 242 28.96 2.19 6.07
CA THR A 242 28.11 2.25 4.89
C THR A 242 28.51 1.19 3.89
N VAL A 243 27.69 1.02 2.86
CA VAL A 243 28.04 0.22 1.68
C VAL A 243 29.36 0.64 1.04
N LEU A 244 29.77 1.91 1.20
CA LEU A 244 31.07 2.43 0.75
C LEU A 244 32.26 1.94 1.58
N ASN A 245 32.01 1.39 2.78
CA ASN A 245 33.00 0.68 3.60
C ASN A 245 33.11 -0.80 3.23
N ASN A 246 32.58 -1.21 2.07
CA ASN A 246 32.55 -2.60 1.63
C ASN A 246 31.66 -3.50 2.52
N MET A 247 30.68 -2.90 3.20
CA MET A 247 29.75 -3.59 4.09
C MET A 247 28.68 -4.34 3.26
N ALA A 248 28.35 -5.56 3.67
CA ALA A 248 27.27 -6.36 3.09
C ALA A 248 26.06 -6.42 4.05
N SER A 249 24.93 -6.90 3.54
CA SER A 249 23.73 -7.14 4.35
C SER A 249 23.99 -8.16 5.47
N GLU A 250 23.20 -8.08 6.53
CA GLU A 250 23.26 -9.01 7.66
C GLU A 250 23.11 -10.47 7.20
N GLY A 251 23.97 -11.36 7.71
CA GLY A 251 23.95 -12.79 7.35
C GLY A 251 24.63 -13.14 6.02
N GLN A 252 25.20 -12.17 5.28
CA GLN A 252 25.97 -12.44 4.06
C GLN A 252 27.48 -12.20 4.25
N SER A 253 28.29 -12.96 3.50
CA SER A 253 29.74 -12.80 3.51
C SER A 253 30.13 -11.57 2.68
N GLY A 254 30.83 -10.62 3.29
CA GLY A 254 31.29 -9.39 2.63
C GLY A 254 32.22 -9.70 1.45
N HIS A 255 31.69 -9.65 0.22
CA HIS A 255 32.43 -9.82 -1.03
C HIS A 255 32.47 -8.52 -1.81
N GLY A 256 32.83 -7.42 -1.15
CA GLY A 256 32.91 -6.17 -1.88
C GLY A 256 34.26 -6.01 -2.60
N THR A 257 34.26 -5.31 -3.72
CA THR A 257 35.41 -5.15 -4.61
C THR A 257 36.50 -4.31 -3.95
N ALA A 258 37.76 -4.77 -3.98
CA ALA A 258 38.88 -3.94 -3.54
C ALA A 258 38.91 -2.62 -4.32
N GLY A 259 39.00 -1.49 -3.61
CA GLY A 259 38.91 -0.16 -4.21
C GLY A 259 37.48 0.31 -4.55
N LEU A 260 36.42 -0.34 -4.07
CA LEU A 260 35.02 0.05 -4.30
C LEU A 260 34.81 1.55 -4.10
N PHE A 261 35.29 2.11 -2.99
CA PHE A 261 35.16 3.53 -2.69
C PHE A 261 35.80 4.42 -3.77
N ASP A 262 37.03 4.11 -4.19
CA ASP A 262 37.74 4.86 -5.22
C ASP A 262 37.01 4.79 -6.57
N TRP A 263 36.52 3.61 -6.94
CA TRP A 263 35.77 3.41 -8.19
C TRP A 263 34.42 4.09 -8.16
N PHE A 264 33.71 4.01 -7.04
CA PHE A 264 32.44 4.71 -6.82
C PHE A 264 32.65 6.21 -6.95
N MET A 265 33.57 6.80 -6.18
CA MET A 265 33.76 8.26 -6.15
C MET A 265 34.31 8.83 -7.46
N SER A 266 35.26 8.14 -8.09
CA SER A 266 35.79 8.57 -9.39
C SER A 266 34.73 8.55 -10.49
N THR A 267 33.76 7.64 -10.42
CA THR A 267 32.64 7.57 -11.38
C THR A 267 31.53 8.55 -11.01
N PHE A 268 31.16 8.63 -9.73
CA PHE A 268 30.13 9.53 -9.21
C PHE A 268 30.40 10.98 -9.56
N VAL A 269 31.62 11.48 -9.27
CA VAL A 269 31.97 12.88 -9.55
C VAL A 269 31.90 13.18 -11.06
N ARG A 270 32.18 12.20 -11.91
CA ARG A 270 32.15 12.35 -13.38
C ARG A 270 30.75 12.18 -13.98
N SER A 271 29.83 11.47 -13.32
CA SER A 271 28.47 11.27 -13.84
C SER A 271 27.65 12.56 -13.89
N GLY A 272 28.05 13.57 -13.12
CA GLY A 272 27.50 14.94 -13.17
C GLY A 272 27.96 15.80 -14.34
N LEU A 273 28.89 15.32 -15.16
CA LEU A 273 29.40 16.02 -16.34
C LEU A 273 28.55 15.70 -17.56
N SER A 274 28.37 16.65 -18.47
CA SER A 274 27.70 16.37 -19.74
C SER A 274 28.56 15.49 -20.64
N LEU A 275 27.96 14.82 -21.63
CA LEU A 275 28.71 13.99 -22.59
C LEU A 275 29.78 14.80 -23.36
N TRP A 276 29.50 16.08 -23.62
CA TRP A 276 30.44 17.01 -24.25
C TRP A 276 31.61 17.38 -23.35
N ASP A 277 31.42 17.29 -22.05
CA ASP A 277 32.42 17.63 -21.04
C ASP A 277 33.46 16.53 -20.83
N LEU A 278 33.12 15.29 -21.20
CA LEU A 278 33.99 14.13 -21.13
C LEU A 278 34.97 14.05 -22.32
N GLN A 279 34.85 14.94 -23.32
CA GLN A 279 35.80 15.03 -24.44
C GLN A 279 37.03 15.84 -24.02
N ASP A 280 38.16 15.15 -23.79
CA ASP A 280 39.45 15.77 -23.51
C ASP A 280 39.88 16.70 -24.66
N GLY A 281 40.37 17.90 -24.33
CA GLY A 281 41.09 18.77 -25.28
C GLY A 281 40.51 20.18 -25.51
N ARG A 282 39.45 20.59 -24.81
CA ARG A 282 38.99 21.98 -24.81
C ARG A 282 39.23 22.63 -23.45
N GLN A 283 39.49 23.93 -23.44
CA GLN A 283 39.81 24.71 -22.24
C GLN A 283 38.95 24.29 -21.02
N LEU A 284 39.61 23.99 -19.90
CA LEU A 284 39.00 23.61 -18.62
C LEU A 284 38.26 24.81 -18.03
N LYS A 285 37.05 25.04 -18.51
CA LYS A 285 36.20 26.16 -18.12
C LYS A 285 35.41 25.75 -16.87
N PRO A 286 35.37 26.57 -15.80
CA PRO A 286 34.84 26.19 -14.49
C PRO A 286 33.31 26.30 -14.45
N PHE A 287 32.61 25.50 -15.26
CA PHE A 287 31.16 25.35 -15.17
C PHE A 287 30.81 24.40 -14.02
N ALA A 288 29.70 24.69 -13.34
CA ALA A 288 29.16 23.79 -12.33
C ALA A 288 28.64 22.49 -12.96
N SER A 289 28.89 21.38 -12.29
CA SER A 289 28.33 20.07 -12.65
C SER A 289 26.83 19.99 -12.33
N ALA A 290 26.15 19.00 -12.91
CA ALA A 290 24.76 18.68 -12.54
C ALA A 290 24.62 18.30 -11.05
N LEU A 291 25.69 17.77 -10.43
CA LEU A 291 25.70 17.49 -8.99
C LEU A 291 25.65 18.77 -8.16
N GLU A 292 26.46 19.76 -8.53
CA GLU A 292 26.52 21.06 -7.83
C GLU A 292 25.23 21.85 -8.01
N THR A 293 24.68 21.83 -9.23
CA THR A 293 23.43 22.55 -9.53
C THR A 293 22.20 21.85 -8.96
N TYR A 294 22.19 20.52 -8.82
CA TYR A 294 21.13 19.83 -8.06
C TYR A 294 21.07 20.29 -6.60
N LEU A 295 22.21 20.63 -6.00
CA LEU A 295 22.26 21.13 -4.63
C LEU A 295 21.62 22.51 -4.46
N THR A 296 21.57 23.35 -5.51
CA THR A 296 20.93 24.68 -5.48
C THR A 296 19.54 24.66 -6.10
N GLU A 297 19.41 24.10 -7.30
CA GLU A 297 18.23 24.04 -8.16
C GLU A 297 17.88 22.58 -8.51
N PRO A 298 17.23 21.84 -7.60
CA PRO A 298 16.98 20.40 -7.77
C PRO A 298 15.96 20.09 -8.87
N ASP A 299 15.09 21.03 -9.22
CA ASP A 299 14.01 20.82 -10.18
C ASP A 299 14.54 20.72 -11.62
N SER A 300 15.58 21.50 -11.92
CA SER A 300 16.15 21.59 -13.25
C SER A 300 17.69 21.67 -13.24
N PRO A 301 18.38 20.63 -12.72
CA PRO A 301 19.83 20.67 -12.56
C PRO A 301 20.54 20.89 -13.90
N TYR A 302 20.04 20.28 -14.99
CA TYR A 302 20.66 20.38 -16.32
C TYR A 302 20.45 21.71 -17.06
N SER A 303 19.56 22.58 -16.58
CA SER A 303 19.25 23.88 -17.20
C SER A 303 19.40 25.05 -16.23
N ALA A 304 19.88 24.81 -15.02
CA ALA A 304 20.16 25.85 -14.05
C ALA A 304 21.24 26.82 -14.58
N ALA A 305 21.14 28.09 -14.20
CA ALA A 305 22.03 29.15 -14.68
C ALA A 305 23.53 28.80 -14.50
N GLY A 306 23.87 28.04 -13.45
CA GLY A 306 25.23 27.59 -13.14
C GLY A 306 25.86 26.64 -14.16
N ILE A 307 25.09 25.90 -14.97
CA ILE A 307 25.63 24.98 -15.99
C ILE A 307 26.12 25.73 -17.23
N SER A 308 25.39 26.74 -17.66
CA SER A 308 25.79 27.59 -18.80
C SER A 308 26.69 28.76 -18.41
N SER A 309 26.74 29.08 -17.10
CA SER A 309 27.54 30.18 -16.58
C SER A 309 28.98 29.76 -16.33
N TRP A 310 29.90 30.59 -16.82
CA TRP A 310 31.35 30.47 -16.66
C TRP A 310 31.82 30.59 -15.21
N ASP A 311 30.88 30.87 -14.30
CA ASP A 311 31.16 31.34 -12.96
C ASP A 311 30.94 30.28 -11.87
N GLY A 312 30.47 29.10 -12.24
CA GLY A 312 30.04 28.08 -11.28
C GLY A 312 28.73 28.47 -10.55
N THR A 313 28.48 27.88 -9.39
CA THR A 313 27.31 28.18 -8.54
C THR A 313 27.74 28.30 -7.08
N ASP A 314 27.26 29.32 -6.37
CA ASP A 314 27.48 29.45 -4.93
C ASP A 314 26.50 28.55 -4.18
N ILE A 315 27.01 27.51 -3.54
CA ILE A 315 26.21 26.50 -2.83
C ILE A 315 26.04 26.87 -1.35
N TYR A 316 26.88 27.75 -0.81
CA TYR A 316 26.85 28.17 0.59
C TYR A 316 25.45 28.60 1.10
N PRO A 317 24.63 29.35 0.32
CA PRO A 317 23.31 29.79 0.77
C PRO A 317 22.30 28.66 1.05
N VAL A 318 22.54 27.44 0.54
CA VAL A 318 21.62 26.29 0.72
C VAL A 318 21.53 25.85 2.19
N GLY A 319 22.61 26.04 2.96
CA GLY A 319 22.69 25.64 4.37
C GLY A 319 22.89 24.13 4.58
N GLY A 320 23.31 23.75 5.80
CA GLY A 320 23.71 22.37 6.12
C GLY A 320 22.60 21.34 5.97
N ARG A 321 21.39 21.62 6.50
CA ARG A 321 20.27 20.66 6.49
C ARG A 321 19.84 20.28 5.09
N VAL A 322 19.59 21.26 4.22
CA VAL A 322 19.14 21.02 2.83
C VAL A 322 20.27 20.40 2.01
N PHE A 323 21.52 20.81 2.24
CA PHE A 323 22.69 20.19 1.62
C PHE A 323 22.79 18.71 1.98
N SER A 324 22.67 18.35 3.26
CA SER A 324 22.65 16.95 3.74
C SER A 324 21.60 16.11 3.03
N GLN A 325 20.38 16.61 2.93
CA GLN A 325 19.26 15.92 2.28
C GLN A 325 19.55 15.69 0.79
N ARG A 326 19.88 16.75 0.05
CA ARG A 326 20.15 16.69 -1.40
C ARG A 326 21.40 15.87 -1.72
N PHE A 327 22.46 15.98 -0.92
CA PHE A 327 23.67 15.19 -1.12
C PHE A 327 23.44 13.70 -0.84
N SER A 328 22.64 13.36 0.19
CA SER A 328 22.22 11.98 0.45
C SER A 328 21.41 11.42 -0.72
N GLN A 329 20.49 12.20 -1.30
CA GLN A 329 19.75 11.83 -2.49
C GLN A 329 20.66 11.50 -3.67
N LEU A 330 21.68 12.32 -3.93
CA LEU A 330 22.66 12.09 -5.00
C LEU A 330 23.44 10.78 -4.76
N LEU A 331 23.94 10.56 -3.55
CA LEU A 331 24.71 9.36 -3.20
C LEU A 331 23.87 8.09 -3.32
N ASN A 332 22.66 8.08 -2.76
CA ASN A 332 21.78 6.91 -2.78
C ASN A 332 21.28 6.59 -4.19
N THR A 333 20.93 7.60 -4.99
CA THR A 333 20.50 7.42 -6.38
C THR A 333 21.62 6.82 -7.22
N PHE A 334 22.84 7.33 -7.08
CA PHE A 334 23.98 6.80 -7.81
C PHE A 334 24.36 5.39 -7.34
N TRP A 335 24.27 5.11 -6.04
CA TRP A 335 24.48 3.78 -5.49
C TRP A 335 23.51 2.74 -6.07
N LEU A 336 22.20 3.03 -6.05
CA LEU A 336 21.19 2.15 -6.63
C LEU A 336 21.44 1.89 -8.12
N ALA A 337 21.84 2.91 -8.87
CA ALA A 337 22.23 2.77 -10.27
C ALA A 337 23.45 1.85 -10.43
N SER A 338 24.49 2.02 -9.60
CA SER A 338 25.70 1.19 -9.61
C SER A 338 25.45 -0.28 -9.23
N VAL A 339 24.43 -0.55 -8.42
CA VAL A 339 24.07 -1.90 -7.98
C VAL A 339 23.21 -2.63 -9.01
N ALA A 340 22.21 -1.97 -9.59
CA ALA A 340 21.24 -2.66 -10.43
C ALA A 340 20.60 -1.74 -11.49
N SER A 341 21.42 -1.10 -12.33
CA SER A 341 20.97 -0.15 -13.36
C SER A 341 19.81 -0.65 -14.21
N TYR A 342 19.80 -1.93 -14.63
CA TYR A 342 18.71 -2.51 -15.42
C TYR A 342 17.42 -2.70 -14.61
N ASN A 343 17.55 -3.11 -13.35
CA ASN A 343 16.41 -3.37 -12.48
C ASN A 343 15.70 -2.08 -12.09
N ILE A 344 16.46 -1.04 -11.74
CA ILE A 344 15.88 0.27 -11.41
C ILE A 344 15.34 1.01 -12.64
N THR A 345 15.69 0.60 -13.86
CA THR A 345 15.13 1.17 -15.10
C THR A 345 14.00 0.33 -15.70
N GLY A 346 13.43 -0.59 -14.92
CA GLY A 346 12.19 -1.31 -15.24
C GLY A 346 12.32 -2.80 -15.54
N ASN A 347 13.52 -3.39 -15.49
CA ASN A 347 13.73 -4.84 -15.69
C ASN A 347 13.75 -5.65 -14.38
N PHE A 348 12.93 -5.26 -13.40
CA PHE A 348 12.81 -6.00 -12.14
C PHE A 348 11.54 -6.85 -12.17
N HIS A 349 11.72 -8.17 -12.25
CA HIS A 349 10.63 -9.13 -12.37
C HIS A 349 10.66 -10.14 -11.23
N PHE A 350 9.48 -10.58 -10.80
CA PHE A 350 9.35 -11.59 -9.75
C PHE A 350 9.97 -12.91 -10.22
N GLN A 351 10.78 -13.54 -9.38
CA GLN A 351 11.55 -14.75 -9.72
C GLN A 351 12.45 -14.60 -10.95
N SER A 352 12.93 -13.38 -11.25
CA SER A 352 13.97 -13.24 -12.27
C SER A 352 15.20 -14.02 -11.82
N ASP A 353 15.61 -15.04 -12.61
CA ASP A 353 16.90 -15.71 -12.45
C ASP A 353 18.01 -14.66 -12.58
N ILE A 354 18.48 -14.12 -11.46
CA ILE A 354 19.67 -13.28 -11.45
C ILE A 354 20.83 -14.23 -11.75
N GLY A 355 21.25 -14.24 -13.02
CA GLY A 355 22.45 -14.94 -13.44
C GLY A 355 23.59 -14.65 -12.47
N THR A 356 24.22 -15.72 -11.99
CA THR A 356 25.33 -15.76 -11.03
C THR A 356 26.64 -15.18 -11.59
N THR A 357 26.56 -14.29 -12.58
CA THR A 357 27.74 -13.69 -13.20
C THR A 357 28.29 -12.58 -12.31
N LEU A 358 29.58 -12.73 -11.98
CA LEU A 358 30.41 -11.73 -11.37
C LEU A 358 30.21 -10.34 -12.02
N PRO A 359 30.27 -9.25 -11.21
CA PRO A 359 30.75 -9.22 -9.83
C PRO A 359 29.58 -9.26 -8.82
N GLY A 360 29.50 -10.31 -7.99
CA GLY A 360 28.56 -10.42 -6.85
C GLY A 360 27.06 -10.55 -7.19
N PRO A 361 26.30 -11.39 -6.46
CA PRO A 361 24.86 -11.49 -6.67
C PRO A 361 24.17 -10.19 -6.19
N ILE A 362 23.20 -9.71 -6.99
CA ILE A 362 22.21 -8.75 -6.51
C ILE A 362 21.38 -9.47 -5.45
N ILE A 363 21.15 -8.82 -4.31
CA ILE A 363 20.38 -9.39 -3.21
C ILE A 363 18.92 -9.00 -3.41
N ILE A 364 18.06 -10.01 -3.52
CA ILE A 364 16.61 -9.86 -3.51
C ILE A 364 16.10 -10.33 -2.16
N GLN A 365 15.21 -9.54 -1.56
CA GLN A 365 14.47 -9.90 -0.37
C GLN A 365 13.07 -10.38 -0.74
N ASN A 366 12.63 -11.46 -0.11
CA ASN A 366 11.26 -11.96 -0.25
C ASN A 366 10.40 -11.36 0.87
N ILE A 367 9.29 -10.75 0.50
CA ILE A 367 8.34 -10.12 1.42
C ILE A 367 7.00 -10.82 1.30
N THR A 368 6.32 -11.00 2.44
CA THR A 368 4.92 -11.44 2.46
C THR A 368 4.05 -10.24 2.80
N GLY A 369 3.16 -9.89 1.87
CA GLY A 369 2.19 -8.83 2.02
C GLY A 369 0.76 -9.34 1.90
N THR A 370 -0.16 -8.42 1.68
CA THR A 370 -1.58 -8.70 1.48
C THR A 370 -2.05 -8.09 0.17
N ARG A 371 -2.93 -8.81 -0.50
CA ARG A 371 -3.69 -8.35 -1.66
C ARG A 371 -5.16 -8.28 -1.27
N THR A 372 -5.78 -7.16 -1.60
CA THR A 372 -7.21 -6.94 -1.46
C THR A 372 -7.79 -6.70 -2.86
N PRO A 373 -8.53 -7.67 -3.42
CA PRO A 373 -9.07 -7.51 -4.75
C PRO A 373 -10.20 -6.48 -4.73
N ASP A 374 -10.15 -5.54 -5.68
CA ASP A 374 -11.10 -4.43 -5.79
C ASP A 374 -12.33 -4.86 -6.59
N PHE A 375 -13.13 -5.77 -6.01
CA PHE A 375 -14.46 -6.10 -6.51
C PHE A 375 -15.52 -5.87 -5.45
N LEU A 376 -16.72 -5.49 -5.91
CA LEU A 376 -17.88 -5.30 -5.06
C LEU A 376 -18.49 -6.65 -4.72
N ILE A 377 -18.68 -6.91 -3.43
CA ILE A 377 -19.42 -8.07 -2.92
C ILE A 377 -20.82 -7.65 -2.49
N MET A 378 -21.80 -8.55 -2.72
CA MET A 378 -23.15 -8.35 -2.21
C MET A 378 -23.19 -8.70 -0.73
N ARG A 379 -23.36 -7.68 0.12
CA ARG A 379 -23.57 -7.87 1.55
C ARG A 379 -25.05 -8.11 1.83
N VAL A 380 -25.36 -9.22 2.48
CA VAL A 380 -26.72 -9.46 2.99
C VAL A 380 -26.95 -8.52 4.18
N ASN A 381 -28.10 -7.87 4.21
CA ASN A 381 -28.48 -7.02 5.33
C ASN A 381 -29.11 -7.88 6.42
N ASP A 382 -28.52 -7.87 7.61
CA ASP A 382 -28.93 -8.71 8.74
C ASP A 382 -30.39 -8.48 9.15
N GLY A 383 -30.89 -7.24 9.05
CA GLY A 383 -32.28 -6.90 9.36
C GLY A 383 -33.28 -7.53 8.39
N TRP A 384 -32.98 -7.49 7.09
CA TRP A 384 -33.82 -8.12 6.07
C TRP A 384 -33.76 -9.65 6.13
N MET A 385 -32.59 -10.22 6.42
CA MET A 385 -32.46 -11.67 6.62
C MET A 385 -33.30 -12.14 7.83
N LEU A 386 -33.23 -11.42 8.95
CA LEU A 386 -34.01 -11.72 10.14
C LEU A 386 -35.52 -11.64 9.86
N THR A 387 -35.95 -10.59 9.15
CA THR A 387 -37.37 -10.40 8.79
C THR A 387 -37.88 -11.56 7.94
N LEU A 388 -37.11 -12.00 6.94
CA LEU A 388 -37.48 -13.13 6.08
C LEU A 388 -37.52 -14.45 6.86
N PHE A 389 -36.58 -14.65 7.80
CA PHE A 389 -36.57 -15.83 8.66
C PHE A 389 -37.82 -15.89 9.56
N VAL A 390 -38.18 -14.76 10.19
CA VAL A 390 -39.37 -14.66 11.04
C VAL A 390 -40.64 -14.90 10.22
N ALA A 391 -40.77 -14.27 9.06
CA ALA A 391 -41.94 -14.44 8.18
C ALA A 391 -42.08 -15.89 7.69
N SER A 392 -40.98 -16.51 7.26
CA SER A 392 -40.99 -17.92 6.79
C SER A 392 -41.36 -18.88 7.92
N THR A 393 -40.86 -18.63 9.14
CA THR A 393 -41.19 -19.45 10.31
C THR A 393 -42.67 -19.30 10.68
N ALA A 394 -43.21 -18.09 10.65
CA ALA A 394 -44.64 -17.85 10.88
C ALA A 394 -45.51 -18.57 9.84
N MET A 395 -45.16 -18.49 8.55
CA MET A 395 -45.87 -19.22 7.50
C MET A 395 -45.78 -20.74 7.71
N LEU A 396 -44.60 -21.26 8.06
CA LEU A 396 -44.42 -22.69 8.34
C LEU A 396 -45.26 -23.15 9.54
N ILE A 397 -45.29 -22.38 10.63
CA ILE A 397 -46.13 -22.66 11.79
C ILE A 397 -47.61 -22.68 11.39
N SER A 398 -48.07 -21.68 10.63
CA SER A 398 -49.47 -21.64 10.17
C SER A 398 -49.83 -22.85 9.30
N GLY A 399 -48.92 -23.29 8.43
CA GLY A 399 -49.09 -24.49 7.61
C GLY A 399 -49.15 -25.78 8.44
N VAL A 400 -48.28 -25.91 9.45
CA VAL A 400 -48.29 -27.05 10.38
C VAL A 400 -49.60 -27.08 11.17
N ILE A 401 -50.05 -25.94 11.69
CA ILE A 401 -51.34 -25.84 12.40
C ILE A 401 -52.49 -26.27 11.49
N ALA A 402 -52.53 -25.77 10.26
CA ALA A 402 -53.56 -26.14 9.29
C ALA A 402 -53.54 -27.65 8.98
N ALA A 403 -52.36 -28.25 8.80
CA ALA A 403 -52.22 -29.69 8.55
C ALA A 403 -52.66 -30.55 9.74
N VAL A 404 -52.33 -30.14 10.97
CA VAL A 404 -52.76 -30.82 12.20
C VAL A 404 -54.28 -30.71 12.36
N LEU A 405 -54.84 -29.51 12.21
CA LEU A 405 -56.28 -29.28 12.28
C LEU A 405 -57.03 -30.07 11.19
N GLY A 406 -56.49 -30.13 9.98
CA GLY A 406 -57.03 -30.95 8.89
C GLY A 406 -57.00 -32.44 9.20
N SER A 407 -55.89 -32.95 9.75
CA SER A 407 -55.77 -34.36 10.15
C SER A 407 -56.68 -34.73 11.32
N MET A 408 -56.99 -33.78 12.21
CA MET A 408 -57.94 -33.96 13.32
C MET A 408 -59.40 -33.81 12.87
N ARG A 409 -59.66 -33.31 11.66
CA ARG A 409 -61.01 -33.14 11.12
C ARG A 409 -61.59 -34.50 10.78
N ARG A 410 -62.65 -34.90 11.51
CA ARG A 410 -63.38 -36.16 11.31
C ARG A 410 -64.64 -36.01 10.45
N GLY A 411 -64.98 -34.80 10.02
CA GLY A 411 -66.16 -34.50 9.20
C GLY A 411 -65.81 -34.32 7.72
N PRO A 412 -66.77 -34.54 6.81
CA PRO A 412 -66.59 -34.30 5.37
C PRO A 412 -66.35 -32.81 5.07
N ASP A 413 -65.41 -32.50 4.17
CA ASP A 413 -65.01 -31.12 3.79
C ASP A 413 -66.16 -30.28 3.20
N VAL A 414 -67.29 -30.90 2.86
CA VAL A 414 -68.48 -30.22 2.33
C VAL A 414 -69.11 -29.24 3.35
N LEU A 415 -68.75 -29.32 4.63
CA LEU A 415 -69.33 -28.53 5.73
C LEU A 415 -68.63 -27.20 6.04
N ASP A 416 -67.70 -26.73 5.20
CA ASP A 416 -67.01 -25.44 5.41
C ASP A 416 -67.98 -24.24 5.50
N HIS A 417 -69.20 -24.37 4.98
CA HIS A 417 -70.28 -23.41 5.14
C HIS A 417 -71.55 -24.07 5.73
N PRO A 418 -71.63 -24.26 7.07
CA PRO A 418 -72.75 -24.96 7.70
C PRO A 418 -74.08 -24.19 7.61
N THR A 419 -74.04 -22.89 7.28
CA THR A 419 -75.21 -22.03 7.10
C THR A 419 -76.09 -22.43 5.92
N PHE A 420 -75.51 -22.95 4.84
CA PHE A 420 -76.30 -23.44 3.69
C PHE A 420 -77.11 -24.68 4.07
N PHE A 421 -76.48 -25.64 4.76
CA PHE A 421 -77.15 -26.87 5.20
C PHE A 421 -78.19 -26.60 6.30
N SER A 422 -77.98 -25.60 7.14
CA SER A 422 -78.95 -25.25 8.18
C SER A 422 -80.18 -24.53 7.64
N ARG A 423 -80.08 -23.83 6.51
CA ARG A 423 -81.21 -23.11 5.90
C ARG A 423 -82.23 -24.06 5.27
N ASP A 424 -81.73 -25.07 4.56
CA ASP A 424 -82.57 -25.94 3.71
C ASP A 424 -82.89 -27.29 4.40
N SER A 425 -82.35 -27.54 5.59
CA SER A 425 -82.64 -28.76 6.36
C SER A 425 -83.88 -28.59 7.27
N PRO A 426 -84.88 -29.48 7.16
CA PRO A 426 -86.05 -29.46 8.04
C PRO A 426 -85.76 -29.92 9.48
N TYR A 427 -84.55 -30.45 9.74
CA TYR A 427 -84.11 -30.99 11.03
C TYR A 427 -83.25 -30.00 11.84
N VAL A 428 -83.26 -28.74 11.41
CA VAL A 428 -82.63 -27.64 12.14
C VAL A 428 -83.74 -26.72 12.63
N ASN A 429 -84.08 -26.87 13.91
CA ASN A 429 -85.11 -26.06 14.53
C ASN A 429 -84.61 -24.63 14.78
N VAL A 430 -84.76 -23.79 13.77
CA VAL A 430 -84.59 -22.34 13.88
C VAL A 430 -85.96 -21.74 14.12
N SER A 431 -86.17 -21.09 15.28
CA SER A 431 -87.46 -20.46 15.61
C SER A 431 -87.95 -19.54 14.48
N SER A 432 -89.13 -19.84 13.94
CA SER A 432 -89.70 -19.29 12.70
C SER A 432 -90.03 -17.79 12.73
N CYS A 433 -89.96 -17.15 13.90
CA CYS A 433 -90.32 -15.74 14.08
C CYS A 433 -89.21 -14.76 13.65
N TYR A 434 -87.98 -15.24 13.40
CA TYR A 434 -86.81 -14.39 13.09
C TYR A 434 -85.99 -14.85 11.86
N SER A 435 -86.54 -15.72 11.00
CA SER A 435 -85.81 -16.23 9.83
C SER A 435 -86.14 -15.39 8.58
N GLY A 436 -85.29 -14.43 8.24
CA GLY A 436 -85.40 -13.67 7.00
C GLY A 436 -84.78 -14.44 5.83
N SER A 437 -85.50 -14.64 4.73
CA SER A 437 -84.98 -15.33 3.54
C SER A 437 -83.83 -14.60 2.83
N VAL A 438 -83.54 -13.36 3.25
CA VAL A 438 -82.49 -12.46 2.75
C VAL A 438 -81.39 -12.20 3.78
N GLU A 439 -81.39 -12.92 4.91
CA GLU A 439 -80.35 -12.80 5.95
C GLU A 439 -78.98 -13.21 5.39
N ASP A 440 -77.95 -12.40 5.66
CA ASP A 440 -76.58 -12.70 5.23
C ASP A 440 -76.00 -13.86 6.06
N ALA A 441 -75.11 -14.66 5.46
CA ALA A 441 -74.53 -15.82 6.12
C ALA A 441 -73.77 -15.44 7.41
N SER A 442 -73.15 -14.26 7.44
CA SER A 442 -72.42 -13.78 8.62
C SER A 442 -73.35 -13.46 9.81
N GLU A 443 -74.52 -12.87 9.53
CA GLU A 443 -75.56 -12.59 10.52
C GLU A 443 -76.22 -13.88 11.01
N GLN A 444 -76.46 -14.83 10.10
CA GLN A 444 -76.99 -16.15 10.40
C GLN A 444 -76.06 -16.93 11.34
N VAL A 445 -74.74 -16.97 11.09
CA VAL A 445 -73.75 -17.58 11.99
C VAL A 445 -73.77 -16.93 13.37
N ARG A 446 -73.88 -15.59 13.42
CA ARG A 446 -73.91 -14.87 14.69
C ARG A 446 -75.17 -15.17 15.49
N ARG A 447 -76.32 -15.33 14.84
CA ARG A 447 -77.61 -15.71 15.45
C ARG A 447 -77.61 -17.15 15.96
N THR A 448 -77.06 -18.08 15.18
CA THR A 448 -77.02 -19.51 15.54
C THR A 448 -75.71 -19.92 16.22
N ARG A 449 -74.92 -18.97 16.74
CA ARG A 449 -73.59 -19.20 17.32
C ARG A 449 -73.57 -20.29 18.40
N ASP A 450 -74.62 -20.35 19.21
CA ASP A 450 -74.72 -21.30 20.34
C ASP A 450 -75.43 -22.60 19.96
N MET A 451 -75.88 -22.74 18.71
CA MET A 451 -76.55 -23.94 18.22
C MET A 451 -75.54 -25.03 17.89
N ARG A 452 -75.68 -26.19 18.54
CA ARG A 452 -74.89 -27.38 18.21
C ARG A 452 -75.62 -28.21 17.15
N VAL A 453 -74.95 -28.42 16.03
CA VAL A 453 -75.43 -29.16 14.87
C VAL A 453 -74.52 -30.35 14.58
N CYS A 454 -75.07 -31.40 14.01
CA CYS A 454 -74.34 -32.59 13.60
C CYS A 454 -74.97 -33.20 12.34
N ILE A 455 -74.17 -33.94 11.58
CA ILE A 455 -74.73 -34.94 10.65
C ILE A 455 -75.02 -36.19 11.49
N GLY A 456 -76.27 -36.63 11.44
CA GLY A 456 -76.74 -37.75 12.22
C GLY A 456 -77.93 -38.42 11.57
N ASP A 457 -78.29 -39.59 12.10
CA ASP A 457 -79.47 -40.32 11.66
C ASP A 457 -80.72 -39.68 12.26
N VAL A 458 -81.63 -39.24 11.37
CA VAL A 458 -82.91 -38.63 11.73
C VAL A 458 -84.05 -39.65 11.81
N SER A 459 -83.84 -40.87 11.30
CA SER A 459 -84.82 -41.97 11.34
C SER A 459 -84.27 -43.17 12.12
N PRO A 460 -83.95 -43.02 13.41
CA PRO A 460 -83.23 -44.04 14.16
C PRO A 460 -84.03 -45.33 14.40
N THR A 461 -85.33 -45.35 14.12
CA THR A 461 -86.23 -46.50 14.31
C THR A 461 -86.50 -47.31 13.04
N GLU A 462 -86.10 -46.83 11.86
CA GLU A 462 -86.36 -47.50 10.58
C GLU A 462 -85.23 -48.48 10.21
N GLU A 463 -85.54 -49.53 9.42
CA GLU A 463 -84.56 -50.56 9.02
C GLU A 463 -83.41 -49.97 8.19
N THR A 464 -83.68 -48.91 7.43
CA THR A 464 -82.67 -48.07 6.77
C THR A 464 -82.69 -46.69 7.41
N GLY A 465 -81.56 -46.24 7.94
CA GLY A 465 -81.44 -44.90 8.52
C GLY A 465 -81.38 -43.83 7.42
N HIS A 466 -81.72 -42.59 7.75
CA HIS A 466 -81.58 -41.47 6.83
C HIS A 466 -80.65 -40.43 7.44
N LEU A 467 -79.59 -40.06 6.71
CA LEU A 467 -78.59 -39.11 7.20
C LEU A 467 -78.97 -37.70 6.77
N ALA A 468 -79.18 -36.83 7.74
CA ALA A 468 -79.42 -35.42 7.50
C ALA A 468 -78.60 -34.54 8.44
N PHE A 469 -78.43 -33.28 8.04
CA PHE A 469 -77.83 -32.26 8.88
C PHE A 469 -78.89 -31.73 9.86
N GLY A 470 -78.69 -31.90 11.16
CA GLY A 470 -79.69 -31.55 12.15
C GLY A 470 -79.10 -31.02 13.44
N THR A 471 -79.96 -30.51 14.32
CA THR A 471 -79.54 -30.21 15.70
C THR A 471 -79.29 -31.51 16.46
N VAL A 472 -78.40 -31.48 17.47
CA VAL A 472 -78.03 -32.67 18.28
C VAL A 472 -79.23 -33.33 18.99
N ASN A 473 -80.37 -32.64 19.07
CA ASN A 473 -81.61 -33.17 19.65
C ASN A 473 -82.46 -33.93 18.62
N GLU A 474 -82.38 -33.59 17.34
CA GLU A 474 -83.22 -34.14 16.28
C GLU A 474 -82.50 -35.20 15.43
N ALA A 475 -81.16 -35.19 15.42
CA ALA A 475 -80.33 -36.18 14.75
C ALA A 475 -79.35 -36.82 15.73
N ILE A 476 -79.24 -38.15 15.72
CA ILE A 476 -78.24 -38.86 16.54
C ILE A 476 -76.88 -38.75 15.85
N PRO A 477 -75.85 -38.14 16.46
CA PRO A 477 -74.57 -37.94 15.81
C PRO A 477 -73.96 -39.27 15.36
N LEU A 478 -73.39 -39.30 14.15
CA LEU A 478 -72.75 -40.47 13.55
C LEU A 478 -71.73 -41.18 14.47
N GLY A 479 -71.03 -40.43 15.33
CA GLY A 479 -70.05 -40.99 16.27
C GLY A 479 -70.65 -41.75 17.47
N LEU A 480 -71.97 -41.71 17.67
CA LEU A 480 -72.69 -42.38 18.76
C LEU A 480 -73.55 -43.54 18.26
N GLN A 481 -73.46 -43.87 16.97
CA GLN A 481 -74.34 -44.83 16.32
C GLN A 481 -73.77 -46.25 16.30
N LYS A 482 -74.64 -47.28 16.26
CA LYS A 482 -74.22 -48.69 16.28
C LYS A 482 -73.54 -49.08 14.95
N ASP A 483 -72.38 -49.73 15.05
CA ASP A 483 -71.65 -50.25 13.88
C ASP A 483 -72.51 -51.23 13.06
N GLY A 484 -72.54 -51.06 11.74
CA GLY A 484 -73.21 -51.96 10.79
C GLY A 484 -74.61 -51.55 10.31
N ARG A 485 -75.10 -50.35 10.65
CA ARG A 485 -76.38 -49.83 10.14
C ARG A 485 -76.26 -49.34 8.68
N CYS A 486 -77.23 -49.66 7.83
CA CYS A 486 -77.33 -49.15 6.46
C CYS A 486 -78.10 -47.83 6.42
N TYR A 487 -77.62 -46.87 5.62
CA TYR A 487 -78.25 -45.56 5.41
C TYR A 487 -78.63 -45.38 3.94
N ALA A 488 -79.76 -44.71 3.70
CA ALA A 488 -80.29 -44.35 2.39
C ALA A 488 -80.02 -42.89 2.03
#